data_AF-A0A6P2I0K0-F1
#
_entry.id   AF-A0A6P2I0K0-F1
#
_cell.length_a   1.000
_cell.length_b   1.000
_cell.length_c   1.000
_cell.angle_alpha   90.00
_cell.angle_beta   90.00
_cell.angle_gamma   90.00
#
_symmetry.space_group_name_H-M   'P 1'
#
loop_
_entity.id
_entity.type
_entity.pdbx_description
1 polymer ?
#
loop_
_entity_poly.entity_id
_entity_poly.type
_entity_poly.pdbx_seq_one_letter_code
_entity_poly.pdbx_strand_id
1 'polypeptide(L)'
;MPSSPSLATALQQYQKTYDKAIQLHTLFDEAGAPELLRIQEALAEEAKNFLNVSGLTWNSCGNLGRHLSFLNRYLQAGDKSSCAQDAQDIVFYDLPTALRNLASRSADDTHVDPRLRDAVAPLMAGGHYDSAVRKVFVVMTDRLRRAFGVIDRIDGEDLVNVVFGKGGKIPVALDESQKQAMRNLISGFYGVYRNRFAHDDVEPDLAQARTIIEMANTIILDIEALAAVSAAPPA
;
A
#
# COMPACT_ATOMS: atom_id res chain seq x y z
N MET A 1 8.84 14.42 9.03
CA MET A 1 9.17 13.10 8.43
C MET A 1 9.09 13.24 6.93
N PRO A 2 10.07 12.78 6.14
CA PRO A 2 9.96 12.84 4.69
C PRO A 2 8.79 11.95 4.26
N SER A 3 7.84 12.54 3.53
CA SER A 3 6.72 11.82 2.93
C SER A 3 7.26 10.66 2.11
N SER A 4 6.84 9.43 2.42
CA SER A 4 7.12 8.29 1.55
C SER A 4 6.61 8.63 0.14
N PRO A 5 7.43 8.51 -0.92
CA PRO A 5 7.00 8.91 -2.25
C PRO A 5 5.78 8.09 -2.66
N SER A 6 4.75 8.76 -3.20
CA SER A 6 3.51 8.09 -3.58
C SER A 6 3.74 7.09 -4.71
N LEU A 7 2.93 6.02 -4.77
CA LEU A 7 2.94 5.07 -5.90
C LEU A 7 2.80 5.78 -7.25
N ALA A 8 2.01 6.86 -7.30
CA ALA A 8 1.88 7.69 -8.50
C ALA A 8 3.21 8.31 -8.93
N THR A 9 4.00 8.85 -7.99
CA THR A 9 5.34 9.37 -8.26
C THR A 9 6.29 8.27 -8.75
N ALA A 10 6.23 7.08 -8.14
CA ALA A 10 7.04 5.94 -8.57
C ALA A 10 6.68 5.46 -9.99
N LEU A 11 5.38 5.43 -10.34
CA LEU A 11 4.91 5.07 -11.68
C LEU A 11 5.29 6.12 -12.74
N GLN A 12 5.16 7.41 -12.42
CA GLN A 12 5.62 8.48 -13.31
C GLN A 12 7.12 8.37 -13.58
N GLN A 13 7.91 8.08 -12.55
CA GLN A 13 9.35 7.92 -12.70
C GLN A 13 9.70 6.64 -13.46
N TYR A 14 8.98 5.53 -13.22
CA TYR A 14 9.10 4.30 -14.01
C TYR A 14 8.88 4.57 -15.50
N GLN A 15 7.82 5.32 -15.85
CA GLN A 15 7.52 5.65 -17.25
C GLN A 15 8.68 6.40 -17.91
N LYS A 16 9.28 7.39 -17.23
CA LYS A 16 10.45 8.11 -17.76
C LYS A 16 11.65 7.20 -18.00
N THR A 17 11.92 6.29 -17.06
CA THR A 17 12.98 5.29 -17.22
C THR A 17 12.70 4.38 -18.42
N TYR A 18 11.45 3.93 -18.56
CA TYR A 18 11.02 3.05 -19.66
C TYR A 18 11.08 3.74 -21.02
N ASP A 19 10.67 5.00 -21.12
CA ASP A 19 10.76 5.79 -22.35
C ASP A 19 12.22 5.94 -22.82
N LYS A 20 13.16 6.12 -21.88
CA LYS A 20 14.60 6.15 -22.18
C LYS A 20 15.14 4.80 -22.62
N ALA A 21 14.67 3.71 -22.05
CA ALA A 21 15.05 2.37 -22.46
C ALA A 21 14.54 2.06 -23.87
N ILE A 22 13.28 2.42 -24.18
CA ILE A 22 12.74 2.32 -25.54
C ILE A 22 13.53 3.18 -26.52
N GLN A 23 13.88 4.40 -26.14
CA GLN A 23 14.69 5.29 -26.97
C GLN A 23 16.05 4.63 -27.31
N LEU A 24 16.74 4.09 -26.30
CA LEU A 24 18.01 3.39 -26.48
C LEU A 24 17.86 2.17 -27.39
N HIS A 25 16.83 1.35 -27.16
CA HIS A 25 16.59 0.13 -27.92
C HIS A 25 16.23 0.42 -29.38
N THR A 26 15.34 1.38 -29.63
CA THR A 26 14.90 1.76 -30.98
C THR A 26 16.04 2.31 -31.83
N LEU A 27 16.92 3.13 -31.23
CA LEU A 27 18.02 3.76 -31.95
C LEU A 27 19.28 2.89 -32.04
N PHE A 28 19.28 1.71 -31.43
CA PHE A 28 20.50 0.92 -31.23
C PHE A 28 21.23 0.57 -32.53
N ASP A 29 20.47 0.20 -33.56
CA ASP A 29 21.02 -0.21 -34.85
C ASP A 29 21.51 0.98 -35.68
N GLU A 30 20.79 2.10 -35.65
CA GLU A 30 21.03 3.27 -36.49
C GLU A 30 22.07 4.23 -35.89
N ALA A 31 22.08 4.40 -34.57
CA ALA A 31 22.94 5.36 -33.90
C ALA A 31 24.37 4.84 -33.70
N GLY A 32 25.31 5.79 -33.62
CA GLY A 32 26.70 5.51 -33.25
C GLY A 32 26.87 5.32 -31.75
N ALA A 33 27.95 4.63 -31.35
CA ALA A 33 28.23 4.38 -29.93
C ALA A 33 28.28 5.65 -29.04
N PRO A 34 28.82 6.80 -29.49
CA PRO A 34 28.81 8.04 -28.68
C PRO A 34 27.40 8.59 -28.41
N GLU A 35 26.47 8.42 -29.36
CA GLU A 35 25.09 8.85 -29.19
C GLU A 35 24.33 7.92 -28.25
N LEU A 36 24.47 6.61 -28.44
CA LEU A 36 23.91 5.59 -27.56
C LEU A 36 24.44 5.73 -26.13
N LEU A 37 25.71 6.09 -25.95
CA LEU A 37 26.29 6.32 -24.63
C LEU A 37 25.57 7.46 -23.88
N ARG A 38 25.27 8.57 -24.56
CA ARG A 38 24.51 9.68 -23.94
C ARG A 38 23.11 9.25 -23.52
N ILE A 39 22.44 8.44 -24.34
CA ILE A 39 21.10 7.92 -24.03
C ILE A 39 21.19 6.95 -22.84
N GLN A 40 22.20 6.08 -22.83
CA GLN A 40 22.47 5.15 -21.73
C GLN A 40 22.73 5.88 -20.41
N GLU A 41 23.54 6.94 -20.41
CA GLU A 41 23.82 7.74 -19.21
C GLU A 41 22.53 8.39 -18.67
N ALA A 42 21.71 8.95 -19.55
CA ALA A 42 20.40 9.47 -19.17
C ALA A 42 19.49 8.38 -18.60
N LEU A 43 19.43 7.21 -19.25
CA LEU A 43 18.67 6.05 -18.74
C LEU A 43 19.16 5.62 -17.35
N ALA A 44 20.47 5.58 -17.12
CA ALA A 44 21.04 5.20 -15.83
C ALA A 44 20.66 6.19 -14.72
N GLU A 45 20.64 7.48 -15.01
CA GLU A 45 20.17 8.50 -14.07
C GLU A 45 18.67 8.36 -13.78
N GLU A 46 17.84 8.16 -14.81
CA GLU A 46 16.40 7.93 -14.61
C GLU A 46 16.13 6.65 -13.79
N ALA A 47 16.93 5.60 -13.98
CA ALA A 47 16.84 4.36 -13.22
C ALA A 47 17.22 4.57 -11.74
N LYS A 48 18.28 5.33 -11.45
CA LYS A 48 18.63 5.71 -10.06
C LYS A 48 17.52 6.51 -9.40
N ASN A 49 16.97 7.49 -10.12
CA ASN A 49 15.84 8.29 -9.63
C ASN A 49 14.61 7.42 -9.36
N PHE A 50 14.33 6.45 -10.23
CA PHE A 50 13.27 5.46 -10.03
C PHE A 50 13.46 4.66 -8.74
N LEU A 51 14.66 4.15 -8.46
CA LEU A 51 14.93 3.43 -7.21
C LEU A 51 14.77 4.32 -5.98
N ASN A 52 15.24 5.56 -6.06
CA ASN A 52 15.10 6.52 -4.96
C ASN A 52 13.64 6.79 -4.60
N VAL A 53 12.76 6.95 -5.61
CA VAL A 53 11.34 7.24 -5.35
C VAL A 53 10.51 5.99 -5.09
N SER A 54 10.86 4.84 -5.66
CA SER A 54 10.13 3.59 -5.43
C SER A 54 10.55 2.87 -4.14
N GLY A 55 11.70 3.24 -3.59
CA GLY A 55 12.36 2.51 -2.51
C GLY A 55 12.81 1.11 -2.89
N LEU A 56 12.72 0.71 -4.17
CA LEU A 56 13.24 -0.56 -4.65
C LEU A 56 14.77 -0.55 -4.59
N THR A 57 15.36 -1.73 -4.58
CA THR A 57 16.81 -1.90 -4.72
C THR A 57 17.13 -2.49 -6.08
N TRP A 58 18.39 -2.39 -6.53
CA TRP A 58 18.82 -3.00 -7.79
C TRP A 58 18.48 -4.49 -7.90
N ASN A 59 18.55 -5.23 -6.78
CA ASN A 59 18.20 -6.65 -6.71
C ASN A 59 16.70 -6.92 -7.01
N SER A 60 15.86 -5.90 -6.88
CA SER A 60 14.44 -5.95 -7.21
C SER A 60 14.15 -5.60 -8.67
N CYS A 61 15.17 -5.35 -9.49
CA CYS A 61 15.03 -4.91 -10.88
C CYS A 61 15.68 -5.89 -11.87
N GLY A 62 15.70 -7.19 -11.56
CA GLY A 62 16.35 -8.18 -12.38
C GLY A 62 17.85 -7.93 -12.48
N ASN A 63 18.35 -7.80 -13.71
CA ASN A 63 19.76 -7.52 -14.00
C ASN A 63 20.01 -6.07 -14.46
N LEU A 64 19.03 -5.16 -14.28
CA LEU A 64 19.09 -3.78 -14.78
C LEU A 64 20.44 -3.09 -14.52
N GLY A 65 20.92 -3.13 -13.26
CA GLY A 65 22.18 -2.47 -12.89
C GLY A 65 23.40 -3.05 -13.61
N ARG A 66 23.41 -4.37 -13.86
CA ARG A 66 24.46 -5.05 -14.61
C ARG A 66 24.40 -4.65 -16.08
N HIS A 67 23.23 -4.70 -16.70
CA HIS A 67 23.05 -4.34 -18.11
C HIS A 67 23.40 -2.87 -18.37
N LEU A 68 23.00 -1.94 -17.49
CA LEU A 68 23.42 -0.54 -17.56
C LEU A 68 24.95 -0.36 -17.48
N SER A 69 25.61 -1.12 -16.60
CA SER A 69 27.07 -1.08 -16.45
C SER A 69 27.79 -1.61 -17.70
N PHE A 70 27.26 -2.66 -18.31
CA PHE A 70 27.81 -3.23 -19.55
C PHE A 70 27.60 -2.31 -20.74
N LEU A 71 26.39 -1.76 -20.91
CA LEU A 71 26.13 -0.76 -21.94
C LEU A 71 27.09 0.42 -21.84
N ASN A 72 27.28 0.99 -20.65
CA ASN A 72 28.21 2.11 -20.46
C ASN A 72 29.64 1.75 -20.91
N ARG A 73 30.16 0.62 -20.40
CA ARG A 73 31.51 0.14 -20.70
C ARG A 73 31.73 -0.10 -22.19
N TYR A 74 30.83 -0.83 -22.85
CA TYR A 74 31.00 -1.22 -24.25
C TYR A 74 30.77 -0.06 -25.21
N LEU A 75 29.81 0.83 -24.92
CA LEU A 75 29.59 2.04 -25.72
C LEU A 75 30.75 3.03 -25.59
N GLN A 76 31.37 3.17 -24.41
CA GLN A 76 32.61 3.94 -24.25
C GLN A 76 33.76 3.37 -25.09
N ALA A 77 33.83 2.05 -25.23
CA ALA A 77 34.83 1.38 -26.07
C ALA A 77 34.50 1.42 -27.57
N GLY A 78 33.35 1.98 -27.96
CA GLY A 78 32.88 1.99 -29.35
C GLY A 78 32.33 0.64 -29.85
N ASP A 79 32.20 -0.36 -28.97
CA ASP A 79 31.76 -1.71 -29.30
C ASP A 79 30.28 -1.91 -28.96
N LYS A 80 29.37 -1.38 -29.79
CA LYS A 80 27.93 -1.57 -29.56
C LYS A 80 27.47 -3.02 -29.72
N SER A 81 28.23 -3.85 -30.44
CA SER A 81 27.83 -5.24 -30.72
C SER A 81 27.80 -6.10 -29.47
N SER A 82 28.77 -5.89 -28.56
CA SER A 82 28.88 -6.63 -27.30
C SER A 82 27.78 -6.34 -26.28
N CYS A 83 26.99 -5.27 -26.47
CA CYS A 83 25.91 -4.88 -25.56
C CYS A 83 24.52 -4.78 -26.21
N ALA A 84 24.35 -5.30 -27.43
CA ALA A 84 23.05 -5.25 -28.13
C ALA A 84 21.95 -5.98 -27.36
N GLN A 85 22.26 -7.13 -26.76
CA GLN A 85 21.30 -7.90 -25.96
C GLN A 85 20.95 -7.16 -24.65
N ASP A 86 21.89 -6.44 -24.05
CA ASP A 86 21.65 -5.69 -22.81
C ASP A 86 20.55 -4.63 -23.01
N ALA A 87 20.53 -3.94 -24.16
CA ALA A 87 19.49 -2.95 -24.47
C ALA A 87 18.09 -3.59 -24.64
N GLN A 88 18.02 -4.79 -25.20
CA GLN A 88 16.77 -5.56 -25.31
C GLN A 88 16.30 -6.05 -23.94
N ASP A 89 17.23 -6.60 -23.14
CA ASP A 89 16.88 -7.21 -21.87
C ASP A 89 16.33 -6.19 -20.87
N ILE A 90 16.84 -4.95 -20.92
CA ILE A 90 16.31 -3.85 -20.11
C ILE A 90 14.82 -3.60 -20.41
N VAL A 91 14.44 -3.56 -21.70
CA VAL A 91 13.07 -3.24 -22.12
C VAL A 91 12.12 -4.40 -21.86
N PHE A 92 12.54 -5.63 -22.18
CA PHE A 92 11.64 -6.78 -22.20
C PHE A 92 11.64 -7.61 -20.90
N TYR A 93 12.67 -7.48 -20.06
CA TYR A 93 12.78 -8.27 -18.84
C TYR A 93 13.00 -7.42 -17.58
N ASP A 94 14.01 -6.55 -17.55
CA ASP A 94 14.40 -5.90 -16.30
C ASP A 94 13.39 -4.87 -15.82
N LEU A 95 12.98 -3.93 -16.68
CA LEU A 95 12.00 -2.92 -16.30
C LEU A 95 10.61 -3.53 -16.06
N PRO A 96 10.10 -4.47 -16.88
CA PRO A 96 8.89 -5.21 -16.55
C PRO A 96 8.97 -5.94 -15.20
N THR A 97 10.12 -6.50 -14.84
CA THR A 97 10.35 -7.11 -13.52
C THR A 97 10.29 -6.05 -12.40
N ALA A 98 10.93 -4.90 -12.60
CA ALA A 98 10.88 -3.79 -11.66
C ALA A 98 9.45 -3.28 -11.44
N LEU A 99 8.64 -3.15 -12.49
CA LEU A 99 7.23 -2.77 -12.40
C LEU A 99 6.40 -3.80 -11.62
N ARG A 100 6.60 -5.08 -11.89
CA ARG A 100 5.92 -6.17 -11.15
C ARG A 100 6.26 -6.12 -9.67
N ASN A 101 7.53 -5.89 -9.34
CA ASN A 101 7.98 -5.81 -7.95
C ASN A 101 7.48 -4.52 -7.27
N LEU A 102 7.41 -3.40 -7.98
CA LEU A 102 6.76 -2.18 -7.49
C LEU A 102 5.29 -2.44 -7.15
N ALA A 103 4.54 -3.07 -8.07
CA ALA A 103 3.13 -3.39 -7.87
C ALA A 103 2.91 -4.35 -6.69
N SER A 104 3.76 -5.39 -6.57
CA SER A 104 3.68 -6.36 -5.48
C SER A 104 3.95 -5.70 -4.13
N ARG A 105 4.89 -4.77 -4.07
CA ARG A 105 5.23 -4.04 -2.85
C ARG A 105 4.17 -3.00 -2.47
N SER A 106 3.47 -2.41 -3.44
CA SER A 106 2.28 -1.60 -3.16
C SER A 106 1.09 -2.43 -2.67
N ALA A 107 1.12 -3.74 -2.90
CA ALA A 107 0.14 -4.70 -2.37
C ALA A 107 0.59 -5.33 -1.04
N ASP A 108 1.83 -5.05 -0.57
CA ASP A 108 2.25 -5.36 0.79
C ASP A 108 1.58 -4.37 1.76
N ASP A 109 0.28 -4.62 1.98
CA ASP A 109 -0.61 -4.08 3.03
C ASP A 109 -0.13 -4.50 4.43
N THR A 110 1.17 -4.37 4.71
CA THR A 110 1.75 -4.65 6.04
C THR A 110 1.19 -3.73 7.11
N HIS A 111 0.64 -2.57 6.72
CA HIS A 111 -0.05 -1.65 7.63
C HIS A 111 -1.52 -2.02 7.88
N VAL A 112 -2.10 -2.94 7.11
CA VAL A 112 -3.50 -3.36 7.29
C VAL A 112 -3.56 -4.57 8.21
N ASP A 113 -4.46 -4.55 9.21
CA ASP A 113 -4.74 -5.72 10.05
C ASP A 113 -4.93 -6.98 9.15
N PRO A 114 -4.18 -8.07 9.38
CA PRO A 114 -4.19 -9.22 8.48
C PRO A 114 -5.59 -9.80 8.27
N ARG A 115 -6.44 -9.80 9.30
CA ARG A 115 -7.79 -10.36 9.20
C ARG A 115 -8.72 -9.42 8.45
N LEU A 116 -8.57 -8.11 8.61
CA LEU A 116 -9.27 -7.13 7.81
C LEU A 116 -8.91 -7.31 6.34
N ARG A 117 -7.61 -7.35 6.02
CA ARG A 117 -7.09 -7.57 4.67
C ARG A 117 -7.63 -8.86 4.06
N ASP A 118 -7.48 -9.99 4.74
CA ASP A 118 -7.92 -11.30 4.24
C ASP A 118 -9.44 -11.34 4.00
N ALA A 119 -10.21 -10.54 4.76
CA ALA A 119 -11.65 -10.46 4.61
C ALA A 119 -12.10 -9.55 3.46
N VAL A 120 -11.37 -8.47 3.15
CA VAL A 120 -11.78 -7.45 2.17
C VAL A 120 -11.05 -7.54 0.83
N ALA A 121 -9.79 -7.99 0.79
CA ALA A 121 -8.97 -7.97 -0.42
C ALA A 121 -9.59 -8.75 -1.60
N PRO A 122 -10.14 -9.97 -1.43
CA PRO A 122 -10.81 -10.68 -2.52
C PRO A 122 -12.05 -9.95 -3.04
N LEU A 123 -12.80 -9.28 -2.15
CA LEU A 123 -14.00 -8.52 -2.49
C LEU A 123 -13.64 -7.26 -3.27
N MET A 124 -12.59 -6.56 -2.83
CA MET A 124 -12.05 -5.37 -3.51
C MET A 124 -11.52 -5.72 -4.91
N ALA A 125 -10.80 -6.84 -5.05
CA ALA A 125 -10.31 -7.31 -6.35
C ALA A 125 -11.45 -7.73 -7.30
N GLY A 126 -12.54 -8.29 -6.74
CA GLY A 126 -13.74 -8.67 -7.49
C GLY A 126 -14.73 -7.53 -7.79
N GLY A 127 -14.45 -6.30 -7.34
CA GLY A 127 -15.37 -5.16 -7.51
C GLY A 127 -16.61 -5.19 -6.60
N HIS A 128 -16.64 -6.07 -5.59
CA HIS A 128 -17.73 -6.22 -4.63
C HIS A 128 -17.57 -5.25 -3.46
N TYR A 129 -17.60 -3.95 -3.75
CA TYR A 129 -17.27 -2.90 -2.79
C TYR A 129 -18.27 -2.78 -1.63
N ASP A 130 -19.56 -2.96 -1.89
CA ASP A 130 -20.62 -2.99 -0.87
C ASP A 130 -20.36 -4.11 0.16
N SER A 131 -19.97 -5.28 -0.34
CA SER A 131 -19.71 -6.47 0.44
C SER A 131 -18.41 -6.32 1.23
N ALA A 132 -17.39 -5.69 0.63
CA ALA A 132 -16.15 -5.33 1.32
C ALA A 132 -16.45 -4.42 2.51
N VAL A 133 -17.22 -3.35 2.30
CA VAL A 133 -17.62 -2.41 3.37
C VAL A 133 -18.44 -3.10 4.47
N ARG A 134 -19.40 -3.98 4.12
CA ARG A 134 -20.13 -4.75 5.13
C ARG A 134 -19.20 -5.66 5.94
N LYS A 135 -18.21 -6.26 5.29
CA LYS A 135 -17.23 -7.14 5.94
C LYS A 135 -16.31 -6.39 6.91
N VAL A 136 -15.97 -5.14 6.62
CA VAL A 136 -15.21 -4.26 7.53
C VAL A 136 -15.86 -4.21 8.90
N PHE A 137 -17.17 -3.93 8.98
CA PHE A 137 -17.87 -3.84 10.26
C PHE A 137 -17.93 -5.18 11.00
N VAL A 138 -18.06 -6.30 10.28
CA VAL A 138 -17.99 -7.63 10.90
C VAL A 138 -16.64 -7.88 11.56
N VAL A 139 -15.54 -7.51 10.88
CA VAL A 139 -14.19 -7.64 11.43
C VAL A 139 -14.00 -6.72 12.64
N MET A 140 -14.41 -5.45 12.53
CA MET A 140 -14.32 -4.49 13.64
C MET A 140 -15.10 -4.93 14.87
N THR A 141 -16.34 -5.41 14.72
CA THR A 141 -17.15 -5.91 15.84
C THR A 141 -16.44 -7.08 16.54
N ASP A 142 -15.92 -8.03 15.78
CA ASP A 142 -15.19 -9.17 16.36
C ASP A 142 -13.90 -8.71 17.06
N ARG A 143 -13.14 -7.79 16.46
CA ARG A 143 -11.91 -7.23 17.04
C ARG A 143 -12.19 -6.51 18.36
N LEU A 144 -13.19 -5.64 18.39
CA LEU A 144 -13.57 -4.90 19.59
C LEU A 144 -14.02 -5.84 20.73
N ARG A 145 -14.80 -6.89 20.41
CA ARG A 145 -15.18 -7.90 21.41
C ARG A 145 -13.98 -8.65 21.96
N ARG A 146 -13.07 -9.11 21.09
CA ARG A 146 -11.89 -9.88 21.50
C ARG A 146 -10.91 -9.04 22.31
N ALA A 147 -10.66 -7.81 21.89
CA ALA A 147 -9.72 -6.89 22.54
C ALA A 147 -10.12 -6.61 24.00
N PHE A 148 -11.42 -6.52 24.29
CA PHE A 148 -11.93 -6.17 25.61
C PHE A 148 -12.69 -7.31 26.33
N GLY A 149 -12.62 -8.54 25.82
CA GLY A 149 -13.21 -9.71 26.46
C GLY A 149 -14.75 -9.70 26.56
N VAL A 150 -15.45 -9.07 25.62
CA VAL A 150 -16.92 -9.03 25.59
C VAL A 150 -17.45 -10.36 25.04
N ILE A 151 -18.11 -11.14 25.90
CA ILE A 151 -18.67 -12.47 25.56
C ILE A 151 -20.04 -12.36 24.89
N ASP A 152 -20.81 -11.33 25.25
CA ASP A 152 -22.16 -11.13 24.72
C ASP A 152 -22.14 -10.84 23.22
N ARG A 153 -23.17 -11.32 22.51
CA ARG A 153 -23.34 -11.08 21.07
C ARG A 153 -23.89 -9.67 20.76
N ILE A 154 -23.49 -8.67 21.53
CA ILE A 154 -23.84 -7.26 21.34
C ILE A 154 -22.98 -6.62 20.25
N ASP A 155 -23.55 -5.75 19.44
CA ASP A 155 -22.94 -5.21 18.21
C ASP A 155 -23.17 -3.70 18.09
N GLY A 156 -22.44 -3.04 17.19
CA GLY A 156 -22.62 -1.63 16.87
C GLY A 156 -22.48 -0.73 18.10
N GLU A 157 -23.38 0.24 18.22
CA GLU A 157 -23.35 1.24 19.30
C GLU A 157 -23.46 0.61 20.70
N ASP A 158 -24.23 -0.47 20.87
CA ASP A 158 -24.37 -1.14 22.17
C ASP A 158 -23.04 -1.73 22.64
N LEU A 159 -22.31 -2.38 21.73
CA LEU A 159 -20.97 -2.89 22.01
C LEU A 159 -20.00 -1.76 22.37
N VAL A 160 -20.04 -0.66 21.60
CA VAL A 160 -19.20 0.51 21.87
C VAL A 160 -19.51 1.11 23.24
N ASN A 161 -20.78 1.18 23.63
CA ASN A 161 -21.21 1.68 24.93
C ASN A 161 -20.79 0.74 26.08
N VAL A 162 -20.72 -0.57 25.87
CA VAL A 162 -20.21 -1.50 26.89
C VAL A 162 -18.73 -1.28 27.17
N VAL A 163 -17.92 -1.00 26.14
CA VAL A 163 -16.48 -0.78 26.27
C VAL A 163 -16.17 0.66 26.72
N PHE A 164 -16.71 1.64 26.01
CA PHE A 164 -16.34 3.06 26.14
C PHE A 164 -17.46 3.94 26.71
N GLY A 165 -18.61 3.36 27.07
CA GLY A 165 -19.69 4.13 27.69
C GLY A 165 -19.36 4.59 29.10
N LYS A 166 -20.06 5.64 29.53
CA LYS A 166 -20.00 6.18 30.89
C LYS A 166 -20.46 5.11 31.89
N GLY A 167 -19.64 4.80 32.88
CA GLY A 167 -19.91 3.72 33.83
C GLY A 167 -19.73 2.30 33.26
N GLY A 168 -19.09 2.16 32.09
CA GLY A 168 -18.72 0.86 31.53
C GLY A 168 -17.85 0.05 32.49
N LYS A 169 -18.13 -1.25 32.59
CA LYS A 169 -17.49 -2.17 33.55
C LYS A 169 -16.10 -2.64 33.12
N ILE A 170 -15.71 -2.34 31.89
CA ILE A 170 -14.44 -2.76 31.32
C ILE A 170 -13.39 -1.70 31.69
N PRO A 171 -12.30 -2.09 32.39
CA PRO A 171 -11.20 -1.20 32.65
C PRO A 171 -10.50 -0.89 31.33
N VAL A 172 -10.43 0.40 31.00
CA VAL A 172 -9.76 0.92 29.80
C VAL A 172 -8.77 1.98 30.27
N ALA A 173 -7.53 1.92 29.79
CA ALA A 173 -6.46 2.85 30.13
C ALA A 173 -6.64 4.22 29.45
N LEU A 174 -7.80 4.85 29.65
CA LEU A 174 -8.15 6.18 29.16
C LEU A 174 -8.83 6.96 30.28
N ASP A 175 -8.67 8.28 30.28
CA ASP A 175 -9.52 9.15 31.08
C ASP A 175 -10.96 9.23 30.49
N GLU A 176 -11.91 9.75 31.27
CA GLU A 176 -13.31 9.83 30.85
C GLU A 176 -13.52 10.65 29.56
N SER A 177 -12.70 11.66 29.31
CA SER A 177 -12.80 12.51 28.11
C SER A 177 -12.32 11.75 26.87
N GLN A 178 -11.20 11.04 26.98
CA GLN A 178 -10.64 10.20 25.93
C GLN A 178 -11.54 9.00 25.65
N LYS A 179 -12.11 8.39 26.69
CA LYS A 179 -13.08 7.31 26.58
C LYS A 179 -14.33 7.77 25.83
N GLN A 180 -14.86 8.95 26.15
CA GLN A 180 -15.98 9.55 25.43
C GLN A 180 -15.64 9.88 23.97
N ALA A 181 -14.43 10.36 23.69
CA ALA A 181 -13.97 10.62 22.33
C ALA A 181 -13.90 9.33 21.49
N MET A 182 -13.31 8.27 22.03
CA MET A 182 -13.22 6.97 21.37
C MET A 182 -14.62 6.38 21.11
N ARG A 183 -15.52 6.46 22.09
CA ARG A 183 -16.93 6.09 21.91
C ARG A 183 -17.56 6.82 20.73
N ASN A 184 -17.40 8.15 20.68
CA ASN A 184 -18.00 8.98 19.64
C ASN A 184 -17.43 8.67 18.25
N LEU A 185 -16.12 8.44 18.16
CA LEU A 185 -15.46 8.06 16.92
C LEU A 185 -16.03 6.75 16.38
N ILE A 186 -16.04 5.69 17.21
CA ILE A 186 -16.45 4.36 16.75
C ILE A 186 -17.96 4.31 16.50
N SER A 187 -18.79 4.82 17.41
CA SER A 187 -20.25 4.86 17.19
C SER A 187 -20.61 5.72 15.98
N GLY A 188 -19.94 6.86 15.79
CA GLY A 188 -20.12 7.71 14.61
C GLY A 188 -19.73 6.97 13.33
N PHE A 189 -18.63 6.23 13.34
CA PHE A 189 -18.19 5.42 12.19
C PHE A 189 -19.21 4.34 11.81
N TYR A 190 -19.75 3.60 12.79
CA TYR A 190 -20.87 2.67 12.56
C TYR A 190 -22.09 3.41 12.00
N GLY A 191 -22.52 4.48 12.66
CA GLY A 191 -23.75 5.20 12.32
C GLY A 191 -23.72 5.85 10.94
N VAL A 192 -22.58 6.41 10.53
CA VAL A 192 -22.43 7.12 9.25
C VAL A 192 -22.30 6.16 8.08
N TYR A 193 -21.47 5.12 8.21
CA TYR A 193 -21.11 4.27 7.08
C TYR A 193 -21.90 2.97 7.04
N ARG A 194 -21.96 2.22 8.15
CA ARG A 194 -22.68 0.94 8.16
C ARG A 194 -24.15 1.12 7.83
N ASN A 195 -24.81 2.11 8.43
CA ASN A 195 -26.24 2.36 8.21
C ASN A 195 -26.51 2.79 6.77
N ARG A 196 -25.69 3.69 6.22
CA ARG A 196 -25.81 4.17 4.84
C ARG A 196 -25.76 3.02 3.82
N PHE A 197 -24.79 2.11 3.95
CA PHE A 197 -24.63 0.99 3.01
C PHE A 197 -25.49 -0.25 3.35
N ALA A 198 -26.16 -0.25 4.50
CA ALA A 198 -27.13 -1.27 4.88
C ALA A 198 -28.57 -0.90 4.49
N HIS A 199 -28.91 0.39 4.43
CA HIS A 199 -30.30 0.85 4.29
C HIS A 199 -30.60 1.64 3.00
N ASP A 200 -29.64 2.37 2.43
CA ASP A 200 -29.96 3.37 1.39
C ASP A 200 -29.78 2.90 -0.07
N ASP A 201 -29.54 1.61 -0.32
CA ASP A 201 -29.29 1.04 -1.66
C ASP A 201 -28.21 1.78 -2.47
N VAL A 202 -27.29 2.46 -1.75
CA VAL A 202 -26.14 3.17 -2.32
C VAL A 202 -24.97 2.20 -2.37
N GLU A 203 -24.38 1.98 -3.54
CA GLU A 203 -23.13 1.24 -3.66
C GLU A 203 -21.93 2.17 -3.48
N PRO A 204 -20.95 1.82 -2.63
CA PRO A 204 -19.71 2.57 -2.53
C PRO A 204 -18.87 2.38 -3.80
N ASP A 205 -18.27 3.45 -4.30
CA ASP A 205 -17.23 3.34 -5.31
C ASP A 205 -15.90 2.80 -4.71
N LEU A 206 -14.93 2.51 -5.57
CA LEU A 206 -13.62 2.00 -5.16
C LEU A 206 -12.91 2.94 -4.16
N ALA A 207 -13.01 4.25 -4.35
CA ALA A 207 -12.34 5.22 -3.51
C ALA A 207 -13.00 5.27 -2.13
N GLN A 208 -14.33 5.31 -2.07
CA GLN A 208 -15.11 5.27 -0.85
C GLN A 208 -14.85 3.98 -0.06
N ALA A 209 -14.86 2.82 -0.71
CA ALA A 209 -14.57 1.55 -0.06
C ALA A 209 -13.15 1.52 0.52
N ARG A 210 -12.15 2.00 -0.23
CA ARG A 210 -10.76 2.12 0.26
C ARG A 210 -10.68 3.03 1.49
N THR A 211 -11.31 4.20 1.46
CA THR A 211 -11.30 5.13 2.59
C THR A 211 -11.91 4.51 3.83
N ILE A 212 -13.04 3.80 3.70
CA ILE A 212 -13.71 3.14 4.83
C ILE A 212 -12.82 2.02 5.41
N ILE A 213 -12.17 1.23 4.54
CA ILE A 213 -11.24 0.18 4.97
C ILE A 213 -10.06 0.77 5.76
N GLU A 214 -9.46 1.87 5.28
CA GLU A 214 -8.33 2.52 5.96
C GLU A 214 -8.71 3.17 7.29
N MET A 215 -9.89 3.80 7.37
CA MET A 215 -10.42 4.32 8.62
C MET A 215 -10.65 3.19 9.64
N ALA A 216 -11.26 2.09 9.19
CA ALA A 216 -11.48 0.93 10.04
C ALA A 216 -10.18 0.28 10.50
N ASN A 217 -9.18 0.19 9.61
CA ASN A 217 -7.85 -0.31 9.93
C ASN A 217 -7.23 0.50 11.08
N THR A 218 -7.25 1.83 10.96
CA THR A 218 -6.75 2.74 12.00
C THR A 218 -7.46 2.48 13.33
N ILE A 219 -8.79 2.40 13.31
CA ILE A 219 -9.59 2.14 14.53
C ILE A 219 -9.25 0.76 15.14
N ILE A 220 -9.05 -0.28 14.32
CA ILE A 220 -8.68 -1.62 14.81
C ILE A 220 -7.31 -1.58 15.50
N LEU A 221 -6.31 -0.94 14.88
CA LEU A 221 -4.97 -0.81 15.45
C LEU A 221 -5.00 -0.02 16.76
N ASP A 222 -5.76 1.07 16.83
CA ASP A 222 -5.93 1.87 18.04
C ASP A 222 -6.62 1.06 19.17
N ILE A 223 -7.65 0.27 18.83
CA ILE A 223 -8.34 -0.62 19.76
C ILE A 223 -7.37 -1.67 20.33
N GLU A 224 -6.57 -2.32 19.48
CA GLU A 224 -5.64 -3.36 19.92
C GLU A 224 -4.51 -2.80 20.78
N ALA A 225 -3.93 -1.66 20.37
CA ALA A 225 -2.93 -0.97 21.16
C ALA A 225 -3.48 -0.56 22.54
N LEU A 226 -4.69 0.01 22.57
CA LEU A 226 -5.33 0.42 23.80
C LEU A 226 -5.66 -0.77 24.71
N ALA A 227 -6.16 -1.88 24.15
CA ALA A 227 -6.42 -3.09 24.91
C ALA A 227 -5.15 -3.68 25.53
N ALA A 228 -4.04 -3.69 24.78
CA ALA A 228 -2.75 -4.12 25.29
C ALA A 228 -2.27 -3.27 26.47
N VAL A 229 -2.40 -1.94 26.39
CA VAL A 229 -2.08 -1.03 27.49
C VAL A 229 -3.02 -1.23 28.69
N SER A 230 -4.31 -1.45 28.42
CA SER A 230 -5.33 -1.65 29.48
C SER A 230 -5.16 -2.98 30.22
N ALA A 231 -4.58 -3.99 29.58
CA ALA A 231 -4.29 -5.30 30.17
C ALA A 231 -2.95 -5.37 30.90
N ALA A 232 -2.05 -4.38 30.71
CA ALA A 232 -0.77 -4.35 31.38
C ALA A 232 -0.94 -4.08 32.89
N PRO A 233 -0.20 -4.79 33.77
CA PRO A 233 -0.26 -4.52 35.20
C PRO A 233 0.25 -3.10 35.50
N PRO A 234 -0.30 -2.40 36.51
CA PRO A 234 0.19 -1.09 36.90
C PRO A 234 1.67 -1.18 37.31
N ALA A 235 2.48 -0.25 36.81
CA ALA A 235 3.87 -0.07 37.17
C ALA A 235 4.04 0.38 38.63
#